data_AF-A0A7Y5HX11-F1
#
_entry.id   AF-A0A7Y5HX11-F1
#
_cell.length_a   1.000
_cell.length_b   1.000
_cell.length_c   1.000
_cell.angle_alpha   90.00
_cell.angle_beta   90.00
_cell.angle_gamma   90.00
#
_symmetry.space_group_name_H-M   'P 1'
#
loop_
_entity.id
_entity.type
_entity.pdbx_description
1 polymer ?
#
loop_
_entity_poly.entity_id
_entity_poly.type
_entity_poly.pdbx_seq_one_letter_code
_entity_poly.pdbx_strand_id
1 'polypeptide(L)' 'MKQIFASLLIAACAFPASAIPTFDEVRKDFRPSDTQILSREGEVLQRLRQDASVRRGQWVPLADVSPALRQA' A
#
# COMPACT_ATOMS: atom_id res chain seq x y z
N MET A 1 4.26 -25.62 -39.83
CA MET A 1 5.04 -24.40 -39.46
C MET A 1 4.16 -23.25 -38.97
N LYS A 2 3.16 -22.77 -39.73
CA LYS A 2 2.31 -21.63 -39.32
C LYS A 2 1.60 -21.80 -37.96
N GLN A 3 1.11 -23.01 -37.69
CA GLN A 3 0.45 -23.39 -36.43
C GLN A 3 1.40 -23.31 -35.23
N ILE A 4 2.63 -23.79 -35.40
CA ILE A 4 3.69 -23.76 -34.37
C ILE A 4 4.06 -22.32 -34.04
N PHE A 5 4.17 -21.48 -35.07
CA PHE A 5 4.46 -20.05 -34.91
C PHE A 5 3.35 -19.32 -34.15
N ALA A 6 2.08 -19.63 -34.46
CA ALA A 6 0.94 -19.07 -33.74
C ALA A 6 0.89 -19.50 -32.27
N SER A 7 1.16 -20.77 -31.96
CA SER A 7 1.22 -21.27 -30.58
C SER A 7 2.36 -20.64 -29.78
N LEU A 8 3.53 -20.44 -30.41
CA LEU A 8 4.68 -19.78 -29.77
C LEU A 8 4.38 -18.32 -29.44
N LEU A 9 3.67 -17.62 -30.33
CA LEU A 9 3.27 -16.23 -30.11
C LEU A 9 2.27 -16.09 -28.95
N ILE A 10 1.29 -17.00 -28.85
CA ILE A 10 0.30 -17.00 -27.77
C ILE A 10 0.96 -17.28 -26.41
N ALA A 11 1.90 -18.23 -26.35
CA ALA A 11 2.63 -18.54 -25.13
C ALA A 11 3.51 -17.36 -24.67
N ALA A 12 4.09 -16.59 -25.60
CA ALA A 12 4.89 -15.41 -25.28
C ALA A 12 4.04 -14.22 -24.75
N CYS A 13 2.74 -14.17 -25.08
CA CYS A 13 1.81 -13.14 -24.60
C CYS A 13 1.07 -13.53 -23.31
N ALA A 14 1.30 -14.74 -22.78
CA ALA A 14 0.75 -15.16 -21.50
C ALA A 14 1.51 -14.46 -20.35
N PHE A 15 1.08 -13.24 -20.03
CA PHE A 15 1.53 -12.58 -18.81
C PHE A 15 1.01 -13.35 -17.59
N PRO A 16 1.84 -13.57 -16.55
CA PRO A 16 1.33 -14.10 -15.30
C PRO A 16 0.26 -13.14 -14.77
N ALA A 17 -0.90 -13.68 -14.41
CA ALA A 17 -1.88 -12.92 -13.64
C ALA A 17 -1.23 -12.57 -12.30
N SER A 18 -0.80 -11.32 -12.12
CA SER A 18 -0.29 -10.85 -10.84
C SER A 18 -1.46 -10.81 -9.87
N ALA A 19 -1.40 -11.60 -8.81
CA ALA A 19 -2.34 -11.44 -7.72
C ALA A 19 -2.25 -10.00 -7.18
N ILE A 20 -3.40 -9.40 -6.87
CA ILE A 20 -3.42 -8.16 -6.10
C ILE A 20 -2.79 -8.47 -4.72
N PRO A 21 -1.97 -7.56 -4.15
CA PRO A 21 -1.36 -7.79 -2.85
C PRO A 21 -2.40 -8.16 -1.79
N THR A 22 -2.05 -9.13 -0.96
CA THR A 22 -2.82 -9.48 0.22
C THR A 22 -2.85 -8.34 1.22
N PHE A 23 -3.82 -8.35 2.13
CA PHE A 23 -3.92 -7.34 3.20
C PHE A 23 -2.61 -7.22 4.00
N ASP A 24 -1.99 -8.35 4.35
CA ASP A 24 -0.75 -8.36 5.14
C ASP A 24 0.44 -7.79 4.37
N GLU A 25 0.53 -8.05 3.07
CA GLU A 25 1.54 -7.44 2.20
C GLU A 25 1.35 -5.92 2.12
N VAL A 26 0.13 -5.45 1.87
CA VAL A 26 -0.18 -4.00 1.86
C VAL A 26 0.19 -3.36 3.20
N ARG A 27 -0.17 -4.00 4.31
CA ARG A 27 0.10 -3.48 5.65
C ARG A 27 1.60 -3.41 5.94
N LYS A 28 2.37 -4.44 5.53
CA LYS A 28 3.82 -4.50 5.71
C LYS A 28 4.55 -3.41 4.91
N ASP A 29 4.11 -3.20 3.68
CA ASP A 29 4.74 -2.28 2.74
C ASP A 29 4.27 -0.83 2.94
N PHE A 30 3.19 -0.61 3.68
CA PHE A 30 2.67 0.71 3.97
C PHE A 30 3.70 1.60 4.67
N ARG A 31 3.90 2.81 4.13
CA ARG A 31 4.68 3.88 4.74
C ARG A 31 3.84 5.15 4.77
N PRO A 32 3.66 5.80 5.93
CA PRO A 32 3.12 7.15 5.98
C PRO A 32 3.96 8.12 5.15
N SER A 33 3.33 9.16 4.63
CA SER A 33 4.02 10.23 3.89
C SER A 33 4.81 11.17 4.80
N ASP A 34 4.56 11.09 6.11
CA ASP A 34 5.21 11.90 7.13
C ASP A 34 5.73 11.09 8.31
N THR A 35 6.77 11.64 8.93
CA THR A 35 7.42 11.11 10.13
C THR A 35 7.12 12.03 11.31
N GLN A 36 6.70 11.46 12.43
CA GLN A 36 6.55 12.19 13.69
C GLN A 36 7.88 12.24 14.43
N ILE A 37 8.31 13.44 14.79
CA ILE A 37 9.45 13.69 15.67
C ILE A 37 8.87 13.89 17.06
N LEU A 38 9.32 13.07 18.00
CA LEU A 38 8.82 13.06 19.38
C LEU A 38 9.85 13.68 20.34
N SER A 39 9.35 14.28 21.41
CA SER A 39 10.17 14.66 22.57
C SER A 39 10.60 13.41 23.34
N ARG A 40 11.45 13.60 24.36
CA ARG A 40 11.85 12.51 25.25
C ARG A 40 10.67 11.93 26.04
N GLU A 41 9.66 12.76 26.31
CA GLU A 41 8.44 12.44 27.03
C GLU A 41 7.39 11.79 26.12
N GLY A 42 7.68 11.66 24.81
CA GLY A 42 6.78 11.04 23.82
C GLY A 42 5.80 12.01 23.17
N GLU A 43 5.90 13.31 23.45
CA GLU A 43 5.03 14.32 22.85
C GLU A 43 5.43 14.62 21.41
N VAL A 44 4.46 14.87 20.53
CA VAL A 44 4.73 15.20 19.13
C VAL A 44 5.28 16.62 19.02
N LEU A 45 6.56 16.76 18.69
CA LEU A 45 7.21 18.05 18.46
C LEU A 45 6.99 18.55 17.04
N GLN A 46 7.06 17.65 16.06
CA GLN A 46 6.94 18.01 14.65
C GLN A 46 6.44 16.82 13.83
N ARG A 47 5.78 17.14 12.71
CA ARG A 47 5.50 16.19 11.64
C ARG A 47 6.23 16.64 10.38
N LEU A 48 7.21 15.86 9.95
CA LEU A 48 8.03 16.17 8.79
C LEU A 48 7.56 15.36 7.58
N ARG A 49 7.23 16.04 6.48
CA ARG A 49 6.85 15.37 5.23
C ARG A 49 8.09 14.81 4.55
N GLN A 50 8.12 13.49 4.34
CA GLN A 50 9.19 12.80 3.63
C GLN A 50 8.87 12.63 2.14
N ASP A 51 7.59 12.37 1.85
CA ASP A 51 7.10 12.24 0.47
C ASP A 51 6.05 13.33 0.23
N ALA A 52 6.43 14.33 -0.58
CA ALA A 52 5.56 15.44 -0.93
C ALA A 52 4.58 15.13 -2.07
N SER A 53 4.76 14.00 -2.77
CA SER A 53 3.93 13.63 -3.92
C SER A 53 2.57 13.04 -3.52
N VAL A 54 2.46 12.55 -2.28
CA VAL A 54 1.26 11.88 -1.76
C VAL A 54 0.92 12.36 -0.35
N ARG A 55 -0.34 12.12 0.05
CA ARG A 55 -0.82 12.37 1.42
C ARG A 55 -1.33 11.07 2.03
N ARG A 56 -0.41 10.30 2.62
CA ARG A 56 -0.70 9.07 3.37
C ARG A 56 -0.52 9.34 4.86
N GLY A 57 -1.60 9.22 5.62
CA GLY A 57 -1.57 9.32 7.08
C GLY A 57 -1.00 8.07 7.74
N GLN A 58 -1.11 7.99 9.07
CA GLN A 58 -0.77 6.78 9.81
C GLN A 58 -1.76 5.66 9.50
N TRP A 59 -1.31 4.40 9.60
CA TRP A 59 -2.20 3.25 9.51
C TRP A 59 -3.03 3.15 10.79
N VAL A 60 -4.36 3.20 10.66
CA VAL A 60 -5.28 3.16 11.82
C VAL A 60 -5.94 1.78 11.89
N PRO A 61 -5.78 1.03 12.99
CA PRO A 61 -6.52 -0.21 13.22
C PRO A 61 -8.04 0.03 13.21
N LEU A 62 -8.81 -0.91 12.67
CA LEU A 62 -10.27 -0.77 12.59
C LEU A 62 -10.94 -0.55 13.95
N ALA A 63 -10.38 -1.12 15.02
CA ALA A 63 -10.87 -0.96 16.39
C ALA A 63 -10.84 0.50 16.88
N ASP A 64 -9.84 1.27 16.43
CA ASP A 64 -9.62 2.66 16.82
C ASP A 64 -10.45 3.66 16.01
N VAL A 65 -11.08 3.20 14.92
CA VAL A 65 -12.03 3.99 14.13
C VAL A 65 -13.36 4.08 14.88
N SER A 66 -13.97 5.26 14.94
CA SER A 66 -15.24 5.42 15.67
C SER A 66 -16.35 4.53 15.08
N PRO A 67 -17.27 3.98 15.92
CA PRO A 67 -18.37 3.16 15.42
C PRO A 67 -19.25 3.88 14.41
N ALA A 68 -19.50 5.18 14.62
CA ALA A 68 -20.30 6.00 13.71
C ALA A 68 -19.68 6.07 12.31
N LEU A 69 -18.35 6.20 12.20
CA LEU A 69 -17.69 6.22 10.90
C LEU A 69 -17.64 4.83 10.24
N ARG A 70 -17.57 3.75 11.03
CA ARG A 70 -17.60 2.37 10.49
C ARG A 70 -18.96 1.97 9.91
N GLN A 71 -20.04 2.64 10.31
CA GLN A 71 -21.42 2.34 9.92
C GLN A 71 -22.05 3.37 8.98
N ALA A 72 -21.29 4.40 8.58
CA ALA A 72 -21.76 5.51 7.73
C ALA A 72 -22.02 5.10 6.29
#